data_AF-A0A178DEL4-F1
#
_entry.id   AF-A0A178DEL4-F1
#
_cell.length_a   1.000
_cell.length_b   1.000
_cell.length_c   1.000
_cell.angle_alpha   90.00
_cell.angle_beta   90.00
_cell.angle_gamma   90.00
#
_symmetry.space_group_name_H-M   'P 1'
#
loop_
_entity.id
_entity.type
_entity.pdbx_description
1 polymer ?
#
loop_
_entity_poly.entity_id
_entity_poly.type
_entity_poly.pdbx_seq_one_letter_code
_entity_poly.pdbx_strand_id
1 'polypeptide(L)'
;MPSHDEHVAQVSSAVRAFFENGQPLHIFHGSTNSTRPVDHSRIVDISCLSNVLKVNPSSTTALVEPNVPMDKLVQATLSHGLVPRVVMEFPGITVGGGFAGSAGESSSFRYGYFDQTVRSIEVVLAEGQTITASSTENADFFKGATGSLGTLGVITKLELRLIPASYFVKLVYHPYSTIHETIKASKQETENPDNDYVDGIIFSRVHGVVMTGQLIN
;
A
#
# COMPACT_ATOMS: atom_id res chain seq x y z
N MET A 1 -4.11 25.60 -5.32
CA MET A 1 -4.14 24.50 -4.33
C MET A 1 -2.84 24.56 -3.56
N PRO A 2 -2.84 24.33 -2.25
CA PRO A 2 -1.61 24.33 -1.47
C PRO A 2 -0.64 23.28 -2.03
N SER A 3 0.67 23.55 -1.92
CA SER A 3 1.68 22.56 -2.31
C SER A 3 1.69 21.39 -1.32
N HIS A 4 2.27 20.26 -1.74
CA HIS A 4 2.53 19.13 -0.83
C HIS A 4 3.25 19.60 0.45
N ASP A 5 4.29 20.42 0.30
CA ASP A 5 5.10 20.90 1.42
C ASP A 5 4.31 21.80 2.38
N GLU A 6 3.35 22.58 1.87
CA GLU A 6 2.45 23.39 2.71
C GLU A 6 1.52 22.52 3.56
N HIS A 7 0.98 21.44 3.00
CA HIS A 7 0.19 20.46 3.77
C HIS A 7 1.06 19.73 4.80
N VAL A 8 2.28 19.32 4.44
CA VAL A 8 3.22 18.68 5.38
C VAL A 8 3.58 19.61 6.53
N ALA A 9 3.80 20.90 6.26
CA ALA A 9 4.05 21.89 7.30
C ALA A 9 2.88 22.00 8.30
N GLN A 10 1.63 21.99 7.81
CA GLN A 10 0.44 22.00 8.67
C GLN A 10 0.34 20.73 9.53
N VAL A 11 0.57 19.55 8.95
CA VAL A 11 0.60 18.27 9.66
C VAL A 11 1.69 18.30 10.74
N SER A 12 2.90 18.73 10.39
CA SER A 12 4.02 18.91 11.32
C SER A 12 3.66 19.82 12.49
N SER A 13 3.09 21.00 12.23
CA SER A 13 2.68 21.93 13.28
C SER A 13 1.59 21.33 14.19
N ALA A 14 0.62 20.61 13.62
CA ALA A 14 -0.44 19.95 14.39
C ALA A 14 0.11 18.84 15.28
N VAL A 15 0.97 17.96 14.74
CA VAL A 15 1.62 16.88 15.49
C VAL A 15 2.46 17.43 16.64
N ARG A 16 3.26 18.47 16.37
CA ARG A 16 4.08 19.14 17.38
C ARG A 16 3.23 19.72 18.52
N ALA A 17 2.09 20.32 18.22
CA ALA A 17 1.19 20.86 19.24
C ALA A 17 0.64 19.76 20.17
N PHE A 18 0.31 18.58 19.66
CA PHE A 18 -0.08 17.44 20.50
C PHE A 18 1.08 16.96 21.39
N PHE A 19 2.29 16.89 20.82
CA PHE A 19 3.49 16.49 21.55
C PHE A 19 3.86 17.44 22.69
N GLU A 20 3.88 18.76 22.42
CA GLU A 20 4.18 19.78 23.44
C GLU A 20 3.16 19.79 24.59
N ASN A 21 1.91 19.40 24.32
CA ASN A 21 0.86 19.25 25.33
C ASN A 21 0.82 17.87 26.00
N GLY A 22 1.68 16.93 25.62
CA GLY A 22 1.69 15.56 26.15
C GLY A 22 0.40 14.79 25.84
N GLN A 23 -0.28 15.12 24.75
CA GLN A 23 -1.57 14.56 24.37
C GLN A 23 -1.41 13.50 23.26
N PRO A 24 -2.12 12.36 23.34
CA PRO A 24 -2.14 11.40 22.23
C PRO A 24 -2.91 12.00 21.05
N LEU A 25 -2.51 11.61 19.84
CA LEU A 25 -3.18 11.97 18.59
C LEU A 25 -3.66 10.72 17.84
N HIS A 26 -4.67 10.91 16.99
CA HIS A 26 -5.18 9.93 16.06
C HIS A 26 -5.03 10.47 14.62
N ILE A 27 -4.52 9.67 13.70
CA ILE A 27 -4.39 10.07 12.30
C ILE A 27 -5.75 9.88 11.62
N PHE A 28 -6.30 10.95 11.06
CA PHE A 28 -7.54 10.90 10.29
C PHE A 28 -7.25 10.98 8.79
N HIS A 29 -7.62 9.91 8.07
CA HIS A 29 -7.36 9.72 6.63
C HIS A 29 -8.60 10.01 5.75
N GLY A 30 -9.74 10.39 6.33
CA GLY A 30 -10.99 10.64 5.58
C GLY A 30 -11.78 9.39 5.17
N SER A 31 -11.10 8.29 4.82
CA SER A 31 -11.74 7.02 4.42
C SER A 31 -11.13 5.82 5.15
N THR A 32 -11.94 4.91 5.70
CA THR A 32 -11.46 3.66 6.30
C THR A 32 -12.44 2.51 6.13
N ASN A 33 -11.89 1.31 5.96
CA ASN A 33 -12.62 0.05 6.05
C ASN A 33 -12.59 -0.52 7.48
N SER A 34 -12.03 0.20 8.44
CA SER A 34 -12.03 -0.18 9.86
C SER A 34 -13.45 -0.07 10.43
N THR A 35 -13.86 -1.08 11.19
CA THR A 35 -15.11 -1.08 11.96
C THR A 35 -14.95 -0.43 13.34
N ARG A 36 -13.76 0.07 13.69
CA ARG A 36 -13.52 0.74 14.96
C ARG A 36 -14.23 2.11 14.99
N PRO A 37 -14.88 2.47 16.10
CA PRO A 37 -15.42 3.82 16.28
C PRO A 37 -14.32 4.87 16.13
N VAL A 38 -14.61 5.94 15.39
CA VAL A 38 -13.67 7.05 15.22
C VAL A 38 -13.81 8.01 16.39
N ASP A 39 -12.70 8.27 17.10
CA ASP A 39 -12.62 9.35 18.09
C ASP A 39 -12.15 10.63 17.37
N HIS A 40 -13.07 11.59 17.23
CA HIS A 40 -12.80 12.86 16.56
C HIS A 40 -12.17 13.93 17.48
N SER A 41 -11.95 13.64 18.77
CA SER A 41 -11.51 14.66 19.74
C SER A 41 -10.04 15.09 19.59
N ARG A 42 -9.19 14.23 19.02
CA ARG A 42 -7.72 14.40 18.99
C ARG A 42 -7.15 13.93 17.65
N ILE A 43 -7.57 14.57 16.57
CA ILE A 43 -7.18 14.14 15.23
C ILE A 43 -6.14 15.05 14.59
N VAL A 44 -5.23 14.45 13.84
CA VAL A 44 -4.46 15.11 12.80
C VAL A 44 -5.05 14.65 11.47
N ASP A 45 -5.71 15.58 10.77
CA ASP A 45 -6.33 15.32 9.47
C ASP A 45 -5.29 15.38 8.36
N ILE A 46 -5.11 14.24 7.68
CA ILE A 46 -4.23 14.10 6.51
C ILE A 46 -5.03 13.84 5.23
N SER A 47 -6.36 13.87 5.26
CA SER A 47 -7.23 13.51 4.13
C SER A 47 -6.95 14.33 2.86
N CYS A 48 -6.38 15.54 3.00
CA CYS A 48 -5.93 16.36 1.88
C CYS A 48 -4.72 15.78 1.12
N LEU A 49 -3.89 14.95 1.77
CA LEU A 49 -2.71 14.30 1.20
C LEU A 49 -3.12 13.09 0.32
N SER A 50 -3.81 13.35 -0.79
CA SER A 50 -4.46 12.36 -1.65
C SER A 50 -4.03 12.41 -3.13
N ASN A 51 -2.88 13.03 -3.43
CA ASN A 51 -2.40 13.24 -4.80
C ASN A 51 -1.31 12.23 -5.22
N VAL A 52 -1.37 11.81 -6.48
CA VAL A 52 -0.23 11.22 -7.17
C VAL A 52 0.67 12.37 -7.64
N LEU A 53 1.82 12.54 -6.99
CA LEU A 53 2.70 13.69 -7.19
C LEU A 53 3.50 13.57 -8.48
N LYS A 54 3.99 12.36 -8.79
CA LYS A 54 4.79 12.10 -9.98
C LYS A 54 4.78 10.63 -10.35
N VAL A 55 4.68 10.30 -11.64
CA VAL A 55 4.99 8.98 -12.18
C VAL A 55 6.23 9.12 -13.07
N ASN A 56 7.24 8.29 -12.84
CA ASN A 56 8.48 8.31 -13.59
C ASN A 56 8.68 7.00 -14.37
N PRO A 57 8.44 6.99 -15.70
CA PRO A 57 8.60 5.80 -16.52
C PRO A 57 10.04 5.30 -16.62
N SER A 58 11.04 6.20 -16.56
CA SER A 58 12.44 5.79 -16.71
C SER A 58 12.97 5.05 -15.48
N SER A 59 12.55 5.46 -14.27
CA SER A 59 12.90 4.76 -13.03
C SER A 59 11.87 3.73 -12.59
N THR A 60 10.74 3.59 -13.31
CA THR A 60 9.60 2.74 -12.93
C THR A 60 9.13 3.00 -11.49
N THR A 61 8.98 4.28 -11.13
CA THR A 61 8.51 4.68 -9.79
C THR A 61 7.35 5.65 -9.83
N ALA A 62 6.56 5.67 -8.75
CA ALA A 62 5.57 6.71 -8.49
C ALA A 62 5.81 7.35 -7.13
N LEU A 63 5.78 8.68 -7.06
CA LEU A 63 5.78 9.46 -5.83
C LEU A 63 4.34 9.85 -5.52
N VAL A 64 3.85 9.48 -4.35
CA VAL A 64 2.43 9.60 -4.01
C VAL A 64 2.24 10.00 -2.56
N GLU A 65 1.13 10.66 -2.29
CA GLU A 65 0.66 10.97 -0.94
C GLU A 65 -0.09 9.75 -0.32
N PRO A 66 -0.16 9.63 1.02
CA PRO A 66 -0.69 8.46 1.72
C PRO A 66 -2.16 8.16 1.42
N ASN A 67 -3.00 9.16 1.18
CA ASN A 67 -4.44 8.97 0.95
C ASN A 67 -4.81 8.80 -0.52
N VAL A 68 -3.85 8.52 -1.40
CA VAL A 68 -4.16 8.05 -2.76
C VAL A 68 -4.80 6.65 -2.66
N PRO A 69 -6.07 6.46 -3.09
CA PRO A 69 -6.69 5.15 -3.16
C PRO A 69 -6.15 4.32 -4.35
N MET A 70 -6.26 2.99 -4.29
CA MET A 70 -5.73 2.08 -5.31
C MET A 70 -6.28 2.35 -6.71
N ASP A 71 -7.56 2.65 -6.86
CA ASP A 71 -8.16 2.96 -8.16
C ASP A 71 -7.50 4.18 -8.82
N LYS A 72 -7.24 5.24 -8.05
CA LYS A 72 -6.54 6.45 -8.51
C LYS A 72 -5.07 6.20 -8.78
N LEU A 73 -4.40 5.40 -7.96
CA LEU A 73 -3.02 5.00 -8.18
C LEU A 73 -2.86 4.25 -9.50
N VAL A 74 -3.71 3.24 -9.72
CA VAL A 74 -3.70 2.43 -10.95
C VAL A 74 -4.04 3.29 -12.16
N GLN A 75 -5.09 4.12 -12.09
CA GLN A 75 -5.45 5.05 -13.16
C GLN A 75 -4.28 5.98 -13.54
N ALA A 76 -3.60 6.55 -12.55
CA ALA A 76 -2.50 7.49 -12.76
C ALA A 76 -1.24 6.82 -13.30
N THR A 77 -0.96 5.56 -12.95
CA THR A 77 0.22 4.83 -13.42
C THR A 77 0.01 4.20 -14.80
N LEU A 78 -1.21 3.74 -15.09
CA LEU A 78 -1.57 3.16 -16.39
C LEU A 78 -1.44 4.15 -17.55
N SER A 79 -1.70 5.44 -17.32
CA SER A 79 -1.50 6.49 -18.33
C SER A 79 -0.05 6.59 -18.82
N HIS A 80 0.89 6.03 -18.05
CA HIS A 80 2.31 5.94 -18.37
C HIS A 80 2.74 4.52 -18.79
N GLY A 81 1.81 3.60 -19.01
CA GLY A 81 2.09 2.21 -19.37
C GLY A 81 2.70 1.40 -18.22
N LEU A 82 2.36 1.75 -16.98
CA LEU A 82 2.89 1.12 -15.76
C LEU A 82 1.75 0.73 -14.82
N VAL A 83 2.02 -0.21 -13.91
CA VAL A 83 1.15 -0.54 -12.78
C VAL A 83 1.97 -0.75 -11.50
N PRO A 84 1.39 -0.57 -10.31
CA PRO A 84 2.04 -0.96 -9.06
C PRO A 84 2.33 -2.46 -9.03
N ARG A 85 3.42 -2.87 -8.36
CA ARG A 85 3.78 -4.29 -8.20
C ARG A 85 2.72 -5.10 -7.45
N VAL A 86 2.10 -4.48 -6.45
CA VAL A 86 1.04 -5.05 -5.62
C VAL A 86 -0.10 -4.04 -5.61
N VAL A 87 -1.30 -4.47 -5.98
CA VAL A 87 -2.51 -3.63 -6.08
C VAL A 87 -3.58 -4.27 -5.21
N MET A 88 -3.86 -3.73 -4.04
CA MET A 88 -4.80 -4.31 -3.08
C MET A 88 -6.22 -4.41 -3.64
N GLU A 89 -6.95 -5.48 -3.29
CA GLU A 89 -8.27 -5.82 -3.84
C GLU A 89 -9.29 -4.68 -3.83
N PHE A 90 -9.44 -3.97 -2.69
CA PHE A 90 -10.45 -2.92 -2.60
C PHE A 90 -9.95 -1.57 -3.14
N PRO A 91 -10.70 -0.92 -4.05
CA PRO A 91 -10.26 0.30 -4.72
C PRO A 91 -10.00 1.44 -3.75
N GLY A 92 -10.75 1.51 -2.65
CA GLY A 92 -10.62 2.55 -1.62
C GLY A 92 -9.49 2.35 -0.61
N ILE A 93 -8.74 1.24 -0.65
CA ILE A 93 -7.57 1.08 0.22
C ILE A 93 -6.51 2.09 -0.22
N THR A 94 -6.00 2.87 0.73
CA THR A 94 -5.03 3.93 0.45
C THR A 94 -3.59 3.41 0.49
N VAL A 95 -2.68 4.06 -0.23
CA VAL A 95 -1.26 3.71 -0.26
C VAL A 95 -0.64 3.69 1.14
N GLY A 96 -0.90 4.72 1.94
CA GLY A 96 -0.40 4.83 3.31
C GLY A 96 -0.95 3.74 4.22
N GLY A 97 -2.24 3.40 4.07
CA GLY A 97 -2.87 2.29 4.79
C GLY A 97 -2.26 0.94 4.41
N GLY A 98 -2.04 0.71 3.11
CA GLY A 98 -1.40 -0.51 2.60
C GLY A 98 0.02 -0.70 3.13
N PHE A 99 0.80 0.38 3.20
CA PHE A 99 2.16 0.34 3.76
C PHE A 99 2.15 0.12 5.29
N ALA A 100 1.36 0.92 6.02
CA ALA A 100 1.32 0.85 7.48
C ALA A 100 0.68 -0.44 8.00
N GLY A 101 -0.15 -1.11 7.18
CA GLY A 101 -0.81 -2.38 7.48
C GLY A 101 -0.16 -3.61 6.86
N SER A 102 0.95 -3.48 6.12
CA SER A 102 1.63 -4.59 5.40
C SER A 102 0.68 -5.44 4.56
N ALA A 103 -0.08 -4.78 3.68
CA ALA A 103 -1.06 -5.45 2.85
C ALA A 103 -0.43 -6.43 1.85
N GLY A 104 -1.09 -7.55 1.59
CA GLY A 104 -0.71 -8.54 0.58
C GLY A 104 -1.80 -8.72 -0.46
N GLU A 105 -1.43 -9.28 -1.60
CA GLU A 105 -2.36 -9.59 -2.69
C GLU A 105 -1.84 -10.73 -3.58
N SER A 106 -2.61 -11.14 -4.59
CA SER A 106 -2.28 -12.17 -5.58
C SER A 106 -0.89 -12.10 -6.24
N SER A 107 -0.23 -10.94 -6.31
CA SER A 107 1.15 -10.81 -6.82
C SER A 107 2.25 -10.83 -5.72
N SER A 108 1.85 -10.84 -4.45
CA SER A 108 2.77 -10.74 -3.32
C SER A 108 3.72 -11.92 -3.18
N PHE A 109 3.38 -13.09 -3.72
CA PHE A 109 4.32 -14.21 -3.75
C PHE A 109 5.59 -13.90 -4.55
N ARG A 110 5.52 -12.98 -5.53
CA ARG A 110 6.67 -12.52 -6.34
C ARG A 110 7.34 -11.28 -5.76
N TYR A 111 6.55 -10.33 -5.29
CA TYR A 111 7.03 -8.99 -4.94
C TYR A 111 7.09 -8.70 -3.44
N GLY A 112 6.67 -9.65 -2.61
CA GLY A 112 6.44 -9.43 -1.19
C GLY A 112 5.14 -8.67 -0.92
N TYR A 113 4.93 -8.31 0.34
CA TYR A 113 3.83 -7.42 0.73
C TYR A 113 4.03 -6.01 0.16
N PHE A 114 2.97 -5.21 0.17
CA PHE A 114 2.94 -3.87 -0.39
C PHE A 114 4.09 -2.99 0.13
N ASP A 115 4.43 -3.11 1.42
CA ASP A 115 5.56 -2.38 2.02
C ASP A 115 6.92 -2.68 1.34
N GLN A 116 7.14 -3.90 0.86
CA GLN A 116 8.38 -4.30 0.16
C GLN A 116 8.46 -3.72 -1.26
N THR A 117 7.35 -3.18 -1.77
CA THR A 117 7.29 -2.46 -3.04
C THR A 117 7.62 -0.97 -2.88
N VAL A 118 7.74 -0.46 -1.66
CA VAL A 118 8.06 0.94 -1.35
C VAL A 118 9.58 1.13 -1.24
N ARG A 119 10.11 2.19 -1.85
CA ARG A 119 11.53 2.55 -1.82
C ARG A 119 11.88 3.46 -0.66
N SER A 120 11.02 4.42 -0.39
CA SER A 120 11.19 5.41 0.67
C SER A 120 9.84 5.98 1.10
N ILE A 121 9.85 6.55 2.30
CA ILE A 121 8.73 7.30 2.89
C ILE A 121 9.23 8.63 3.43
N GLU A 122 8.38 9.64 3.38
CA GLU A 122 8.50 10.85 4.19
C GLU A 122 7.54 10.75 5.37
N VAL A 123 8.02 11.09 6.57
CA VAL A 123 7.28 10.91 7.81
C VAL A 123 7.48 12.10 8.72
N VAL A 124 6.38 12.60 9.28
CA VAL A 124 6.38 13.54 10.41
C VAL A 124 6.42 12.75 11.71
N LEU A 125 7.50 12.92 12.48
CA LEU A 125 7.70 12.34 13.81
C LEU A 125 6.92 13.10 14.88
N ALA A 126 6.87 12.55 16.09
CA ALA A 126 6.11 13.09 17.22
C ALA A 126 6.49 14.55 17.54
N GLU A 127 7.77 14.91 17.45
CA GLU A 127 8.27 16.27 17.70
C GLU A 127 7.92 17.26 16.57
N GLY A 128 7.24 16.80 15.51
CA GLY A 128 6.94 17.56 14.29
C GLY A 128 8.09 17.56 13.27
N GLN A 129 9.22 16.91 13.57
CA GLN A 129 10.30 16.80 12.60
C GLN A 129 9.88 15.92 11.42
N THR A 130 10.14 16.40 10.19
CA THR A 130 9.98 15.57 8.99
C THR A 130 11.29 14.87 8.66
N ILE A 131 11.24 13.56 8.45
CA ILE A 131 12.38 12.73 8.02
C ILE A 131 12.05 11.98 6.73
N THR A 132 13.08 11.61 5.98
CA THR A 132 12.99 10.59 4.93
C THR A 132 13.52 9.28 5.47
N ALA A 133 12.82 8.16 5.22
CA ALA A 133 13.27 6.83 5.62
C ALA A 133 13.24 5.88 4.41
N SER A 134 14.27 5.04 4.28
CA SER A 134 14.46 4.06 3.22
C SER A 134 15.36 2.92 3.71
N SER A 135 15.67 1.93 2.87
CA SER A 135 16.62 0.88 3.23
C SER A 135 18.04 1.38 3.51
N THR A 136 18.38 2.61 3.13
CA THR A 136 19.74 3.19 3.25
C THR A 136 19.79 4.47 4.10
N GLU A 137 18.65 4.98 4.55
CA GLU A 137 18.52 6.21 5.33
C GLU A 137 17.45 5.99 6.40
N ASN A 138 17.74 6.19 7.69
CA ASN A 138 16.81 5.88 8.79
C ASN A 138 16.21 4.45 8.67
N ALA A 139 17.06 3.47 8.34
CA ALA A 139 16.63 2.14 7.88
C ALA A 139 15.95 1.29 8.97
N ASP A 140 16.34 1.49 10.22
CA ASP A 140 15.66 0.95 11.40
C ASP A 140 14.24 1.48 11.53
N PHE A 141 14.06 2.79 11.37
CA PHE A 141 12.75 3.42 11.33
C PHE A 141 11.93 2.91 10.14
N PHE A 142 12.51 2.86 8.94
CA PHE A 142 11.81 2.39 7.74
C PHE A 142 11.26 0.98 7.94
N LYS A 143 12.07 0.07 8.49
CA LYS A 143 11.64 -1.30 8.81
C LYS A 143 10.60 -1.35 9.93
N GLY A 144 10.69 -0.47 10.93
CA GLY A 144 9.71 -0.39 12.01
C GLY A 144 8.38 0.23 11.58
N ALA A 145 8.40 1.12 10.59
CA ALA A 145 7.21 1.82 10.10
C ALA A 145 6.23 0.88 9.38
N THR A 146 6.75 -0.18 8.72
CA THR A 146 5.94 -1.24 8.12
C THR A 146 5.17 -1.98 9.22
N GLY A 147 3.85 -2.12 9.08
CA GLY A 147 3.02 -2.78 10.10
C GLY A 147 2.84 -1.98 11.40
N SER A 148 3.35 -0.74 11.49
CA SER A 148 3.21 0.10 12.68
C SER A 148 1.81 0.64 12.93
N LEU A 149 0.91 0.51 11.93
CA LEU A 149 -0.46 1.03 11.98
C LEU A 149 -0.52 2.53 12.33
N GLY A 150 0.51 3.30 11.93
CA GLY A 150 0.60 4.75 12.18
C GLY A 150 1.14 5.14 13.55
N THR A 151 1.66 4.20 14.34
CA THR A 151 2.12 4.45 15.72
C THR A 151 3.44 5.24 15.78
N LEU A 152 4.32 5.09 14.78
CA LEU A 152 5.67 5.66 14.81
C LEU A 152 5.78 7.07 14.20
N GLY A 153 4.74 7.53 13.50
CA GLY A 153 4.72 8.82 12.83
C GLY A 153 3.65 8.91 11.75
N VAL A 154 3.46 10.12 11.23
CA VAL A 154 2.48 10.40 10.17
C VAL A 154 3.19 10.35 8.83
N ILE A 155 2.93 9.30 8.04
CA ILE A 155 3.48 9.18 6.68
C ILE A 155 2.81 10.23 5.79
N THR A 156 3.60 11.04 5.08
CA THR A 156 3.11 12.11 4.21
C THR A 156 3.39 11.87 2.74
N LYS A 157 4.37 11.03 2.41
CA LYS A 157 4.76 10.72 1.01
C LYS A 157 5.41 9.35 0.93
N LEU A 158 5.21 8.65 -0.19
CA LEU A 158 5.82 7.34 -0.47
C LEU A 158 6.34 7.30 -1.90
N GLU A 159 7.49 6.67 -2.11
CA GLU A 159 7.97 6.30 -3.45
C GLU A 159 7.73 4.80 -3.69
N LEU A 160 6.85 4.46 -4.63
CA LEU A 160 6.47 3.10 -4.99
C LEU A 160 7.26 2.59 -6.19
N ARG A 161 7.57 1.29 -6.20
CA ARG A 161 8.06 0.57 -7.40
C ARG A 161 6.90 0.13 -8.28
N LEU A 162 7.07 0.31 -9.58
CA LEU A 162 6.12 -0.08 -10.61
C LEU A 162 6.68 -1.21 -11.48
N ILE A 163 5.85 -1.73 -12.38
CA ILE A 163 6.20 -2.64 -13.47
C ILE A 163 5.50 -2.19 -14.76
N PRO A 164 5.99 -2.59 -15.95
CA PRO A 164 5.26 -2.38 -17.20
C PRO A 164 3.85 -2.95 -17.13
N ALA A 165 2.88 -2.19 -17.61
CA ALA A 165 1.51 -2.65 -17.78
C ALA A 165 1.44 -3.58 -19.02
N SER A 166 0.56 -4.57 -18.95
CA SER A 166 0.14 -5.37 -20.12
C SER A 166 -1.32 -5.10 -20.43
N TYR A 167 -1.75 -5.33 -21.67
CA TYR A 167 -3.13 -5.04 -22.08
C TYR A 167 -4.16 -5.98 -21.45
N PHE A 168 -3.76 -7.23 -21.18
CA PHE A 168 -4.66 -8.24 -20.66
C PHE A 168 -4.00 -9.10 -19.58
N VAL A 169 -4.84 -9.77 -18.79
CA VAL A 169 -4.46 -10.85 -17.89
C VAL A 169 -5.16 -12.12 -18.35
N LYS A 170 -4.40 -13.15 -18.69
CA LYS A 170 -4.93 -14.49 -18.93
C LYS A 170 -5.23 -15.13 -17.58
N LEU A 171 -6.51 -15.26 -17.25
CA LEU A 171 -6.99 -15.86 -16.01
C LEU A 171 -7.40 -17.32 -16.23
N VAL A 172 -6.89 -18.23 -15.42
CA VAL A 172 -7.25 -19.65 -15.43
C VAL A 172 -7.71 -20.08 -14.04
N TYR A 173 -8.85 -20.77 -13.98
CA TYR A 173 -9.44 -21.31 -12.75
C TYR A 173 -9.19 -22.82 -12.68
N HIS A 174 -8.61 -23.26 -11.58
CA HIS A 174 -8.28 -24.66 -11.30
C HIS A 174 -9.14 -25.15 -10.13
N PRO A 175 -10.22 -25.90 -10.38
CA PRO A 175 -11.09 -26.41 -9.32
C PRO A 175 -10.49 -27.64 -8.64
N TYR A 176 -10.70 -27.77 -7.33
CA TYR A 176 -10.26 -28.89 -6.50
C TYR A 176 -11.37 -29.37 -5.57
N SER A 177 -11.40 -30.68 -5.32
CA SER A 177 -12.44 -31.33 -4.50
C SER A 177 -12.03 -31.54 -3.05
N THR A 178 -10.85 -31.07 -2.64
CA THR A 178 -10.39 -31.12 -1.25
C THR A 178 -9.59 -29.88 -0.86
N ILE A 179 -9.62 -29.54 0.43
CA ILE A 179 -8.77 -28.48 1.00
C ILE A 179 -7.28 -28.79 0.79
N HIS A 180 -6.89 -30.06 0.96
CA HIS A 180 -5.49 -30.47 0.83
C HIS A 180 -4.94 -30.25 -0.59
N GLU A 181 -5.70 -30.66 -1.62
CA GLU A 181 -5.31 -30.44 -3.01
C GLU A 181 -5.27 -28.96 -3.35
N THR A 182 -6.24 -28.17 -2.86
CA THR A 182 -6.28 -26.71 -3.08
C THR A 182 -5.01 -26.05 -2.53
N ILE A 183 -4.63 -26.34 -1.27
CA ILE A 183 -3.42 -25.77 -0.66
C ILE A 183 -2.15 -26.23 -1.39
N LYS A 184 -2.09 -27.51 -1.79
CA LYS A 184 -0.95 -28.05 -2.54
C LYS A 184 -0.81 -27.32 -3.88
N ALA A 185 -1.89 -27.13 -4.60
CA ALA A 185 -1.92 -26.43 -5.87
C ALA A 185 -1.52 -24.95 -5.71
N SER A 186 -2.06 -24.22 -4.73
CA SER A 186 -1.66 -22.83 -4.48
C SER A 186 -0.14 -22.71 -4.30
N LYS A 187 0.48 -23.60 -3.53
CA LYS A 187 1.95 -23.60 -3.34
C LYS A 187 2.70 -23.84 -4.65
N GLN A 188 2.27 -24.85 -5.42
CA GLN A 188 2.89 -25.16 -6.72
C GLN A 188 2.78 -24.00 -7.70
N GLU A 189 1.62 -23.34 -7.76
CA GLU A 189 1.40 -22.21 -8.67
C GLU A 189 2.19 -20.97 -8.26
N THR A 190 2.46 -20.76 -6.95
CA THR A 190 3.36 -19.68 -6.51
C THR A 190 4.85 -19.95 -6.82
N GLU A 191 5.22 -21.20 -7.07
CA GLU A 191 6.58 -21.57 -7.50
C GLU A 191 6.75 -21.48 -9.03
N ASN A 192 5.65 -21.39 -9.78
CA ASN A 192 5.67 -21.28 -11.23
C ASN A 192 6.06 -19.86 -11.67
N PRO A 193 7.22 -19.68 -12.35
CA PRO A 193 7.72 -18.36 -12.73
C PRO A 193 6.87 -17.65 -13.80
N ASP A 194 6.04 -18.41 -14.53
CA ASP A 194 5.17 -17.88 -15.59
C ASP A 194 3.91 -17.21 -15.03
N ASN A 195 3.58 -17.44 -13.76
CA ASN A 195 2.44 -16.79 -13.11
C ASN A 195 2.87 -15.41 -12.58
N ASP A 196 2.05 -14.39 -12.85
CA ASP A 196 2.18 -13.06 -12.27
C ASP A 196 1.26 -12.88 -11.05
N TYR A 197 0.13 -13.59 -11.05
CA TYR A 197 -0.88 -13.56 -10.00
C TYR A 197 -1.29 -14.99 -9.62
N VAL A 198 -1.40 -15.26 -8.33
CA VAL A 198 -1.95 -16.51 -7.80
C VAL A 198 -2.84 -16.19 -6.62
N ASP A 199 -4.07 -16.72 -6.64
CA ASP A 199 -5.00 -16.60 -5.53
C ASP A 199 -5.76 -17.93 -5.33
N GLY A 200 -6.36 -18.12 -4.16
CA GLY A 200 -7.05 -19.36 -3.80
C GLY A 200 -8.23 -19.12 -2.87
N ILE A 201 -9.40 -19.65 -3.24
CA ILE A 201 -10.62 -19.58 -2.45
C ILE A 201 -11.08 -20.98 -2.09
N ILE A 202 -11.40 -21.21 -0.82
CA ILE A 202 -12.04 -22.44 -0.34
C ILE A 202 -13.48 -22.11 0.02
N PHE A 203 -14.44 -22.60 -0.78
CA PHE A 203 -15.87 -22.41 -0.55
C PHE A 203 -16.45 -23.42 0.44
N SER A 204 -15.92 -24.65 0.43
CA SER A 204 -16.34 -25.71 1.36
C SER A 204 -15.23 -26.77 1.52
N ARG A 205 -15.47 -27.78 2.37
CA ARG A 205 -14.55 -28.91 2.52
C ARG A 205 -14.27 -29.68 1.23
N VAL A 206 -15.18 -29.60 0.25
CA VAL A 206 -15.12 -30.33 -1.01
C VAL A 206 -15.09 -29.42 -2.26
N HIS A 207 -14.87 -28.12 -2.05
CA HIS A 207 -14.87 -27.15 -3.15
C HIS A 207 -13.86 -26.03 -2.85
N GLY A 208 -12.73 -26.10 -3.54
CA GLY A 208 -11.75 -25.01 -3.60
C GLY A 208 -11.41 -24.68 -5.05
N VAL A 209 -10.89 -23.48 -5.27
CA VAL A 209 -10.46 -23.00 -6.59
C VAL A 209 -9.16 -22.23 -6.42
N VAL A 210 -8.15 -22.57 -7.22
CA VAL A 210 -6.93 -21.76 -7.37
C VAL A 210 -7.03 -21.00 -8.68
N MET A 211 -6.77 -19.71 -8.67
CA MET A 211 -6.73 -18.86 -9.84
C MET A 211 -5.30 -18.47 -10.15
N THR A 212 -4.93 -18.56 -11.41
CA THR A 212 -3.61 -18.14 -11.92
C THR A 212 -3.81 -17.07 -12.97
N GLY A 213 -3.01 -16.00 -12.90
CA GLY A 213 -3.04 -14.87 -13.83
C GLY A 213 -1.67 -14.66 -14.46
N GLN A 214 -1.64 -14.50 -15.77
CA GLN A 214 -0.44 -14.17 -16.54
C GLN A 214 -0.67 -12.87 -17.31
N LEU A 215 0.25 -11.91 -17.19
CA LEU A 215 0.24 -10.68 -17.97
C LEU A 215 0.55 -10.99 -19.44
N ILE A 216 -0.33 -10.57 -20.35
CA ILE A 216 -0.18 -10.80 -21.79
C ILE A 216 -0.52 -9.54 -22.59
N ASN A 217 0.08 -9.42 -23.78
CA ASN A 217 -0.18 -8.35 -24.74
C ASN A 217 -1.04 -8.84 -25.91
#